data_AF-A0A6P2C5K4-F1
#
_entry.id   AF-A0A6P2C5K4-F1
#
_cell.length_a   1.000
_cell.length_b   1.000
_cell.length_c   1.000
_cell.angle_alpha   90.00
_cell.angle_beta   90.00
_cell.angle_gamma   90.00
#
_symmetry.space_group_name_H-M   'P 1'
#
loop_
_entity.id
_entity.type
_entity.pdbx_description
1 polymer ?
#
loop_
_entity_poly.entity_id
_entity_poly.type
_entity_poly.pdbx_seq_one_letter_code
_entity_poly.pdbx_strand_id
1 'polypeptide(L)'
;MLNQAYADAADPNGKHRHGEPLAPETQRQVTAALAGMAHIIFIADRGSVIEAKGGCGQVKNGGILITLGPPVDHASEMRVGINGFVACLGATWLTYVLQEQPGTGWRVTGTTGSMAIS
;
A
#
# COMPACT_ATOMS: atom_id res chain seq x y z
N MET A 1 4.37 5.45 -1.56
CA MET A 1 4.15 4.47 -0.47
C MET A 1 4.64 5.09 0.83
N LEU A 2 4.03 4.82 1.99
CA LEU A 2 4.72 5.14 3.25
C LEU A 2 5.99 4.29 3.35
N ASN A 3 7.07 4.86 3.86
CA ASN A 3 8.34 4.15 4.07
C ASN A 3 8.26 3.12 5.22
N GLN A 4 7.07 2.82 5.70
CA GLN A 4 6.76 1.92 6.79
C GLN A 4 5.61 1.00 6.40
N ALA A 5 5.66 -0.24 6.88
CA ALA A 5 4.63 -1.25 6.72
C ALA A 5 3.73 -1.31 7.97
N TYR A 6 2.44 -1.09 7.80
CA TYR A 6 1.46 -0.99 8.90
C TYR A 6 0.65 -2.28 9.02
N ALA A 7 0.71 -2.95 10.18
CA ALA A 7 0.02 -4.22 10.42
C ALA A 7 -1.49 -4.17 10.11
N ASP A 8 -2.13 -3.02 10.31
CA ASP A 8 -3.56 -2.79 10.08
C ASP A 8 -3.85 -2.03 8.77
N ALA A 9 -2.95 -2.07 7.78
CA ALA A 9 -3.14 -1.37 6.50
C ALA A 9 -4.45 -1.75 5.78
N ALA A 10 -4.94 -2.98 5.98
CA ALA A 10 -6.20 -3.45 5.40
C ALA A 10 -7.44 -3.21 6.31
N ASP A 11 -7.29 -2.53 7.45
CA ASP A 11 -8.40 -2.25 8.36
C ASP A 11 -8.88 -0.79 8.19
N PRO A 12 -10.13 -0.54 7.74
CA PRO A 12 -10.69 0.81 7.65
C PRO A 12 -10.83 1.53 8.99
N ASN A 13 -10.84 0.78 10.09
CA ASN A 13 -10.88 1.31 11.45
C ASN A 13 -9.53 1.16 12.17
N GLY A 14 -8.48 0.80 11.43
CA GLY A 14 -7.12 0.63 11.94
C GLY A 14 -6.61 1.93 12.59
N LYS A 15 -5.82 1.77 13.66
CA LYS A 15 -5.19 2.91 14.33
C LYS A 15 -3.93 3.37 13.62
N HIS A 16 -3.43 2.58 12.67
CA HIS A 16 -2.22 2.81 11.88
C HIS A 16 -1.06 3.28 12.76
N ARG A 17 -0.80 2.52 13.85
CA ARG A 17 0.36 2.74 14.74
C ARG A 17 1.67 2.59 13.94
N HIS A 18 2.79 3.12 14.47
CA HIS A 18 4.10 3.08 13.80
C HIS A 18 4.37 1.75 13.10
N GLY A 19 4.51 1.83 11.78
CA GLY A 19 4.80 0.68 10.94
C GLY A 19 6.30 0.37 10.95
N GLU A 20 6.66 -0.82 10.48
CA GLU A 20 8.06 -1.22 10.37
C GLU A 20 8.71 -0.55 9.15
N PRO A 21 9.83 0.18 9.30
CA PRO A 21 10.48 0.82 8.16
C PRO A 21 10.87 -0.18 7.07
N LEU A 22 10.54 0.14 5.82
CA LEU A 22 11.03 -0.60 4.68
C LEU A 22 12.53 -0.34 4.51
N ALA A 23 13.32 -1.41 4.44
CA ALA A 23 14.75 -1.31 4.20
C ALA A 23 15.03 -0.50 2.91
N PRO A 24 16.08 0.36 2.88
CA PRO A 24 16.40 1.16 1.71
C PRO A 24 16.64 0.34 0.44
N GLU A 25 17.16 -0.89 0.59
CA GLU A 25 17.32 -1.81 -0.53
C GLU A 25 15.99 -2.27 -1.11
N THR A 26 15.04 -2.67 -0.26
CA THR A 26 13.66 -3.00 -0.67
C THR A 26 13.01 -1.84 -1.40
N GLN A 27 13.17 -0.60 -0.89
CA GLN A 27 12.63 0.59 -1.56
C GLN A 27 13.20 0.75 -2.98
N ARG A 28 14.52 0.59 -3.15
CA ARG A 28 15.16 0.64 -4.47
C ARG A 28 14.66 -0.45 -5.41
N GLN A 29 14.53 -1.68 -4.91
CA GLN A 29 14.03 -2.81 -5.70
C GLN A 29 12.59 -2.58 -6.16
N VAL A 30 11.72 -2.09 -5.28
CA VAL A 30 10.32 -1.74 -5.62
C VAL A 30 10.27 -0.62 -6.66
N THR A 31 11.05 0.45 -6.48
CA THR A 31 11.12 1.54 -7.48
C THR A 31 11.58 1.03 -8.84
N ALA A 32 12.62 0.18 -8.88
CA ALA A 32 13.13 -0.38 -10.13
C ALA A 32 12.09 -1.28 -10.82
N ALA A 33 11.42 -2.14 -10.06
CA ALA A 33 10.40 -3.05 -10.59
C ALA A 33 9.20 -2.31 -11.19
N LEU A 34 8.86 -1.12 -10.67
CA LEU A 34 7.70 -0.34 -11.08
C LEU A 34 8.02 0.83 -12.03
N ALA A 35 9.30 1.04 -12.37
CA ALA A 35 9.75 2.20 -13.13
C ALA A 35 9.06 2.39 -14.49
N GLY A 36 8.63 1.30 -15.14
CA GLY A 36 7.90 1.34 -16.41
C GLY A 36 6.39 1.55 -16.29
N MET A 37 5.85 1.58 -15.06
CA MET A 37 4.39 1.66 -14.80
C MET A 37 4.03 2.96 -14.09
N ALA A 38 4.79 3.34 -13.07
CA ALA A 38 4.51 4.52 -12.25
C ALA A 38 5.77 5.07 -11.60
N HIS A 39 5.78 6.38 -11.35
CA HIS A 39 6.82 7.02 -10.54
C HIS A 39 6.52 6.80 -9.05
N ILE A 40 7.39 6.06 -8.36
CA ILE A 40 7.21 5.70 -6.95
C ILE A 40 8.07 6.58 -6.05
N ILE A 41 7.43 7.19 -5.04
CA ILE A 41 8.10 7.95 -3.98
C ILE A 41 7.75 7.31 -2.63
N PHE A 42 8.79 7.08 -1.81
CA PHE A 42 8.64 6.68 -0.41
C PHE A 42 8.65 7.91 0.48
N ILE A 43 7.68 8.00 1.38
CA ILE A 43 7.52 9.15 2.28
C ILE A 43 7.47 8.69 3.73
N ALA A 44 8.07 9.47 4.63
CA ALA A 44 8.06 9.21 6.06
C ALA A 44 6.79 9.73 6.76
N ASP A 45 6.21 10.79 6.20
CA ASP A 45 5.04 11.44 6.76
C ASP A 45 3.94 11.58 5.70
N ARG A 46 2.74 11.14 6.05
CA ARG A 46 1.55 11.25 5.20
C ARG A 46 1.16 12.71 4.94
N GLY A 47 1.34 13.59 5.93
CA GLY A 47 1.03 15.02 5.80
C GLY A 47 1.85 15.71 4.70
N SER A 48 3.07 15.24 4.43
CA SER A 48 3.97 15.81 3.42
C SER A 48 3.43 15.78 1.99
N VAL A 49 2.52 14.86 1.66
CA VAL A 49 1.97 14.69 0.30
C VAL A 49 0.48 15.00 0.19
N ILE A 50 -0.18 15.33 1.30
CA ILE A 50 -1.59 15.70 1.30
C ILE A 50 -1.72 17.21 1.28
N GLU A 51 -2.51 17.73 0.35
CA GLU A 51 -2.88 19.14 0.27
C GLU A 51 -4.39 19.28 0.45
N ALA A 52 -4.82 20.26 1.25
CA ALA A 52 -6.24 20.56 1.39
C ALA A 52 -6.68 21.45 0.22
N LYS A 53 -7.48 20.91 -0.70
CA LYS A 53 -8.04 21.66 -1.82
C LYS A 53 -9.56 21.54 -1.80
N GLY A 54 -10.26 22.67 -1.64
CA GLY A 54 -11.72 22.71 -1.66
C GLY A 54 -12.40 21.92 -0.53
N GLY A 55 -11.76 21.81 0.64
CA GLY A 55 -12.32 21.07 1.80
C GLY A 55 -12.04 19.57 1.79
N CYS A 56 -11.38 19.03 0.76
CA CYS A 56 -10.94 17.64 0.69
C CYS A 56 -9.41 17.53 0.62
N GLY A 57 -8.83 16.63 1.41
CA GLY A 57 -7.38 16.40 1.39
C GLY A 57 -6.99 15.54 0.20
N GLN A 58 -6.33 16.12 -0.81
CA GLN A 58 -5.86 15.48 -2.04
C GLN A 58 -4.39 15.08 -1.97
N VAL A 59 -4.01 13.99 -2.65
CA VAL A 59 -2.59 13.68 -2.84
C VAL A 59 -2.04 14.60 -3.92
N LYS A 60 -0.92 15.27 -3.64
CA LYS A 60 -0.24 16.18 -4.58
C LYS A 60 -0.05 15.54 -5.95
N ASN A 61 -0.13 16.35 -7.00
CA ASN A 61 0.05 15.95 -8.40
C ASN A 61 -0.95 14.87 -8.88
N GLY A 62 -2.11 14.72 -8.23
CA GLY A 62 -3.11 13.71 -8.61
C GLY A 62 -2.67 12.27 -8.33
N GLY A 63 -1.71 12.08 -7.41
CA GLY A 63 -1.21 10.76 -7.07
C GLY A 63 -2.19 9.90 -6.27
N ILE A 64 -1.78 8.66 -6.02
CA ILE A 64 -2.41 7.75 -5.06
C ILE A 64 -1.46 7.56 -3.88
N LEU A 65 -2.00 7.57 -2.66
CA LEU A 65 -1.25 7.19 -1.48
C LEU A 65 -1.51 5.73 -1.17
N ILE A 66 -0.45 4.92 -1.19
CA ILE A 66 -0.51 3.49 -0.89
C ILE A 66 0.22 3.22 0.43
N THR A 67 -0.45 2.54 1.35
CA THR A 67 0.17 1.97 2.56
C THR A 67 0.13 0.46 2.43
N LEU A 68 1.25 -0.23 2.66
CA LEU A 68 1.27 -1.69 2.74
C LEU A 68 1.39 -2.13 4.19
N GLY A 69 0.89 -3.31 4.49
CA GLY A 69 1.19 -4.04 5.71
C GLY A 69 2.41 -4.93 5.54
N PRO A 70 2.99 -5.40 6.66
CA PRO A 70 4.03 -6.42 6.61
C PRO A 70 3.46 -7.69 5.94
N PRO A 71 4.26 -8.40 5.15
CA PRO A 71 3.86 -9.72 4.67
C PRO A 71 3.64 -10.67 5.85
N VAL A 72 2.53 -11.41 5.81
CA VAL A 72 2.18 -12.41 6.83
C VAL A 72 2.04 -13.78 6.16
N ASP A 73 2.82 -14.75 6.61
CA ASP A 73 2.73 -16.13 6.15
C ASP A 73 1.47 -16.81 6.68
N HIS A 74 0.74 -17.48 5.79
CA HIS A 74 -0.47 -18.24 6.08
C HIS A 74 -0.41 -19.61 5.38
N ALA A 75 0.29 -20.55 6.02
CA ALA A 75 0.45 -21.93 5.54
C ALA A 75 1.01 -22.01 4.10
N SER A 76 0.14 -22.04 3.08
CA SER A 76 0.52 -22.14 1.67
C SER A 76 0.42 -20.82 0.89
N GLU A 77 0.06 -19.73 1.57
CA GLU A 77 -0.08 -18.41 0.95
C GLU A 77 0.58 -17.33 1.82
N MET A 78 0.95 -16.22 1.18
CA MET A 78 1.39 -15.00 1.85
C MET A 78 0.32 -13.94 1.69
N ARG A 79 0.06 -13.18 2.76
CA ARG A 79 -0.93 -12.09 2.76
C ARG A 79 -0.27 -10.75 2.97
N VAL A 80 -0.66 -9.76 2.18
CA VAL A 80 -0.17 -8.38 2.29
C VAL A 80 -1.36 -7.44 2.33
N GLY A 81 -1.58 -6.80 3.49
CA GLY A 81 -2.59 -5.75 3.62
C GLY A 81 -2.23 -4.50 2.81
N ILE A 82 -3.22 -3.84 2.24
CA ILE A 82 -3.06 -2.61 1.47
C ILE A 82 -4.17 -1.61 1.77
N ASN A 83 -3.78 -0.36 2.00
CA ASN A 83 -4.65 0.80 1.89
C ASN A 83 -4.30 1.57 0.61
N GLY A 84 -5.26 1.74 -0.28
CA GLY A 84 -5.17 2.70 -1.38
C GLY A 84 -6.04 3.90 -1.08
N PHE A 85 -5.46 5.10 -1.01
CA PHE A 85 -6.19 6.34 -0.75
C PHE A 85 -6.15 7.26 -1.97
N VAL A 86 -7.33 7.51 -2.54
CA VAL A 86 -7.57 8.50 -3.59
C VAL A 86 -8.63 9.47 -3.09
N ALA A 87 -8.17 10.60 -2.59
CA ALA A 87 -8.99 11.65 -1.99
C ALA A 87 -10.30 11.96 -2.73
N CYS A 88 -11.42 11.94 -2.00
CA CYS A 88 -12.77 12.21 -2.50
C CYS A 88 -13.25 11.35 -3.68
N LEU A 89 -12.47 10.37 -4.13
CA LEU A 89 -12.84 9.40 -5.16
C LEU A 89 -13.02 8.00 -4.58
N GLY A 90 -12.28 7.67 -3.52
CA GLY A 90 -12.48 6.41 -2.81
C GLY A 90 -11.26 5.96 -2.01
N ALA A 91 -11.46 4.90 -1.25
CA ALA A 91 -10.38 4.21 -0.56
C ALA A 91 -10.59 2.70 -0.60
N THR A 92 -9.50 1.96 -0.72
CA THR A 92 -9.48 0.51 -0.68
C THR A 92 -8.82 0.03 0.58
N TRP A 93 -9.40 -1.01 1.19
CA TRP A 93 -8.83 -1.73 2.32
C TRP A 93 -8.86 -3.22 1.99
N LEU A 94 -7.82 -3.65 1.30
CA LEU A 94 -7.73 -4.99 0.74
C LEU A 94 -6.55 -5.73 1.34
N THR A 95 -6.59 -7.05 1.26
CA THR A 95 -5.45 -7.92 1.49
C THR A 95 -5.19 -8.67 0.20
N TYR A 96 -4.00 -8.53 -0.36
CA TYR A 96 -3.56 -9.40 -1.45
C TYR A 96 -3.24 -10.78 -0.89
N VAL A 97 -3.70 -11.80 -1.60
CA VAL A 97 -3.32 -13.19 -1.37
C VAL A 97 -2.30 -13.55 -2.44
N LEU A 98 -1.12 -14.00 -2.00
CA LEU A 98 -0.01 -14.39 -2.86
C LEU A 98 0.25 -15.88 -2.71
N GLN A 99 0.50 -16.55 -3.83
CA GLN A 99 0.99 -17.91 -3.85
C GLN A 99 2.31 -17.97 -4.59
N GLU A 100 3.22 -18.81 -4.08
CA GLU A 100 4.48 -19.07 -4.76
C GLU A 100 4.21 -19.91 -6.01
N GLN A 101 4.64 -19.41 -7.16
CA GLN A 101 4.55 -20.12 -8.42
C GLN A 101 5.95 -20.62 -8.83
N PRO A 102 6.10 -21.94 -9.12
CA PRO A 102 7.37 -22.51 -9.51
C PRO A 102 8.03 -21.75 -10.66
N GLY A 103 9.29 -21.34 -10.48
CA GLY A 103 10.09 -20.65 -11.50
C GLY A 103 9.75 -19.16 -11.72
N THR A 104 8.71 -18.63 -11.06
CA THR A 104 8.30 -17.22 -11.20
C THR A 104 8.18 -16.46 -9.88
N GLY A 105 8.27 -17.15 -8.74
CA GLY A 105 8.14 -16.56 -7.42
C GLY A 105 6.69 -16.24 -7.04
N TRP A 106 6.51 -15.36 -6.06
CA TRP A 106 5.19 -14.98 -5.54
C TRP A 106 4.34 -14.25 -6.58
N ARG A 107 3.08 -14.69 -6.73
CA ARG A 107 2.08 -14.05 -7.58
C ARG A 107 0.82 -13.77 -6.78
N VAL A 108 0.23 -12.61 -7.02
CA VAL A 108 -1.13 -12.31 -6.51
C VAL A 108 -2.12 -13.25 -7.19
N THR A 109 -2.83 -14.04 -6.40
CA THR A 109 -3.85 -14.98 -6.87
C THR A 109 -5.26 -14.54 -6.47
N GLY A 110 -5.39 -13.57 -5.58
CA GLY A 110 -6.67 -13.00 -5.20
C GLY A 110 -6.55 -11.81 -4.26
N THR A 111 -7.70 -11.30 -3.86
CA THR A 111 -7.85 -10.25 -2.86
C THR A 111 -8.96 -10.62 -1.88
N THR A 112 -8.79 -10.26 -0.62
CA THR A 112 -9.85 -10.27 0.40
C THR A 112 -10.01 -8.85 0.97
N GLY A 113 -11.10 -8.58 1.69
CA GLY A 113 -11.36 -7.26 2.29
C GLY A 113 -12.47 -6.47 1.59
N SER A 114 -12.60 -5.20 1.96
CA SER A 114 -13.70 -4.33 1.56
C SER A 114 -13.22 -3.17 0.67
N MET A 115 -14.11 -2.75 -0.23
CA MET A 115 -13.91 -1.59 -1.10
C MET A 115 -15.00 -0.56 -0.80
N ALA A 116 -14.62 0.71 -0.60
CA ALA A 116 -15.57 1.80 -0.44
C ALA A 116 -15.37 2.82 -1.57
N ILE A 117 -16.46 3.08 -2.29
CA ILE A 117 -16.53 4.08 -3.36
C ILE A 117 -17.58 5.10 -2.89
N SER A 118 -17.30 6.38 -3.08
CA SER A 118 -18.23 7.47 -2.78
C SER A 118 -18.66 8.19 -4.05
#